data_AF-A0A9D6ENJ4-F1
#
_entry.id   AF-A0A9D6ENJ4-F1
#
_cell.length_a   1.000
_cell.length_b   1.000
_cell.length_c   1.000
_cell.angle_alpha   90.00
_cell.angle_beta   90.00
_cell.angle_gamma   90.00
#
_symmetry.space_group_name_H-M   'P 1'
#
loop_
_entity.id
_entity.type
_entity.pdbx_description
1 polymer ?
#
loop_
_entity_poly.entity_id
_entity_poly.type
_entity_poly.pdbx_seq_one_letter_code
_entity_poly.pdbx_strand_id
1 'polypeptide(L)' 'MPLFLDGRRVGAVLRTRDGVHPLYVSVGHRISLASAIRWVLACSAYGVPEPIRLAEHLVNRLKRERHHG' A
#
# COMPACT_ATOMS: atom_id res chain seq x y z
N MET A 1 11.12 -8.39 2.57
CA MET A 1 11.31 -9.36 3.68
C MET A 1 9.99 -10.05 4.00
N PRO A 2 9.96 -11.34 4.39
CA PRO A 2 8.71 -12.00 4.82
C PRO A 2 8.18 -11.39 6.13
N LEU A 3 6.86 -11.31 6.26
CA LEU A 3 6.16 -10.89 7.48
C LEU A 3 5.52 -12.12 8.14
N PHE A 4 5.83 -12.33 9.43
CA PHE A 4 5.33 -13.46 10.21
C PHE A 4 4.42 -12.99 11.35
N LEU A 5 3.41 -13.79 11.64
CA LEU A 5 2.56 -13.72 12.83
C LEU A 5 2.43 -15.15 13.36
N ASP A 6 2.78 -15.37 14.62
CA ASP A 6 2.74 -16.69 15.29
C ASP A 6 3.44 -17.81 14.50
N GLY A 7 4.61 -17.50 13.93
CA GLY A 7 5.38 -18.44 13.09
C GLY A 7 4.81 -18.67 11.68
N ARG A 8 3.64 -18.14 11.36
CA ARG A 8 3.03 -18.24 10.03
C ARG A 8 3.35 -17.01 9.19
N ARG A 9 3.75 -17.20 7.94
CA ARG A 9 3.91 -16.10 6.99
C ARG A 9 2.55 -15.52 6.62
N VAL A 10 2.34 -14.24 6.96
CA VAL A 10 1.09 -13.50 6.67
C VAL A 10 1.26 -12.46 5.57
N GLY A 11 2.49 -12.14 5.17
CA GLY A 11 2.74 -11.12 4.16
C GLY A 11 4.21 -10.89 3.83
N ALA A 12 4.51 -9.66 3.41
CA ALA A 12 5.84 -9.15 3.16
C ALA A 12 5.97 -7.66 3.52
N VAL A 13 7.16 -7.29 3.99
CA VAL A 13 7.59 -5.91 4.17
C VAL A 13 8.41 -5.49 2.95
N LEU A 14 7.99 -4.43 2.27
CA LEU A 14 8.59 -3.90 1.05
C LEU A 14 9.14 -2.49 1.29
N ARG A 15 10.42 -2.27 1.00
CA ARG A 15 10.96 -0.92 0.86
C ARG A 15 10.82 -0.51 -0.61
N THR A 16 9.99 0.50 -0.86
CA THR A 16 9.68 0.97 -2.22
C THR A 16 10.58 2.13 -2.65
N ARG A 17 11.16 2.86 -1.69
CA ARG A 17 12.15 3.93 -1.90
C ARG A 17 13.00 4.11 -0.65
N ASP A 18 14.24 4.55 -0.83
CA ASP A 18 15.08 4.94 0.30
C ASP A 18 14.55 6.18 1.01
N GLY A 19 14.69 6.19 2.34
CA GLY A 19 14.18 7.27 3.20
C GLY A 19 12.67 7.30 3.38
N VAL A 20 11.92 6.35 2.82
CA VAL A 20 10.46 6.24 2.99
C VAL A 20 10.12 5.07 3.91
N HIS A 21 9.04 5.22 4.68
CA HIS A 21 8.50 4.15 5.51
C HIS A 21 8.19 2.90 4.65
N PRO A 22 8.53 1.70 5.13
CA PRO A 22 8.25 0.47 4.40
C PRO A 22 6.74 0.21 4.30
N LEU A 23 6.33 -0.48 3.24
CA LEU A 23 4.98 -0.97 3.06
C LEU A 23 4.84 -2.39 3.59
N TYR A 24 3.72 -2.65 4.26
CA TYR A 24 3.32 -3.98 4.70
C TYR A 24 2.26 -4.50 3.74
N VAL A 25 2.54 -5.63 3.09
CA VAL A 25 1.68 -6.22 2.06
C VAL A 25 1.21 -7.59 2.52
N SER A 26 -0.10 -7.77 2.59
CA SER A 26 -0.77 -9.04 2.81
C SER A 26 -1.55 -9.46 1.56
N VAL A 27 -2.03 -10.71 1.55
CA VAL A 27 -2.94 -11.19 0.50
C VAL A 27 -4.36 -10.69 0.76
N GLY A 28 -5.03 -10.27 -0.31
CA GLY A 28 -6.48 -10.07 -0.35
C GLY A 28 -7.21 -11.31 -0.88
N HIS A 29 -8.39 -11.12 -1.45
CA HIS A 29 -9.15 -12.19 -2.07
C HIS A 29 -8.60 -12.57 -3.46
N ARG A 30 -8.49 -13.88 -3.74
CA ARG A 30 -8.13 -14.44 -5.07
C ARG A 30 -6.81 -13.96 -5.67
N ILE A 31 -5.83 -13.62 -4.83
CA ILE A 31 -4.49 -13.23 -5.29
C ILE A 31 -3.41 -13.93 -4.46
N SER A 32 -2.34 -14.39 -5.12
CA SER A 32 -1.18 -14.90 -4.41
C SER A 32 -0.32 -13.77 -3.86
N LEU A 33 0.39 -14.01 -2.77
CA LEU A 33 1.29 -13.01 -2.16
C LEU A 33 2.34 -12.52 -3.16
N ALA A 34 2.89 -13.41 -3.98
CA ALA A 34 3.84 -13.04 -5.03
C ALA A 34 3.23 -12.05 -6.04
N SER A 35 1.98 -12.27 -6.47
CA SER A 35 1.30 -11.37 -7.38
C SER A 35 0.95 -10.03 -6.73
N ALA A 36 0.51 -10.03 -5.47
CA ALA A 36 0.25 -8.81 -4.71
C ALA A 36 1.51 -7.95 -4.58
N ILE A 37 2.66 -8.55 -4.25
CA ILE A 37 3.95 -7.85 -4.17
C ILE A 37 4.32 -7.22 -5.52
N ARG A 38 4.18 -7.95 -6.63
CA ARG A 38 4.47 -7.41 -7.97
C ARG A 38 3.65 -6.16 -8.28
N TRP A 39 2.34 -6.21 -8.01
CA TRP A 39 1.46 -5.06 -8.24
C TRP A 39 1.80 -3.87 -7.36
N VAL A 40 2.06 -4.10 -6.07
CA VAL A 40 2.46 -3.02 -5.16
C VAL A 40 3.74 -2.36 -5.65
N LEU A 41 4.78 -3.13 -5.99
CA LEU A 41 6.04 -2.56 -6.50
C LEU A 41 5.84 -1.78 -7.80
N ALA A 42 5.03 -2.29 -8.73
CA ALA A 42 4.74 -1.62 -10.00
C ALA A 42 4.04 -0.26 -9.82
N CYS A 43 3.23 -0.11 -8.78
CA CYS A 43 2.47 1.12 -8.51
C CYS A 43 3.15 2.06 -7.50
N SER A 44 4.28 1.69 -6.89
CA SER A 44 4.88 2.42 -5.75
C SER A 44 6.09 3.30 -6.10
N ALA A 45 6.15 3.86 -7.31
CA ALA A 45 7.27 4.70 -7.76
C ALA A 45 7.66 5.84 -6.79
N TYR A 46 6.71 6.34 -5.99
CA TYR A 46 6.92 7.43 -5.04
C TYR A 46 6.67 7.04 -3.57
N GLY A 47 6.81 5.77 -3.21
CA GLY A 47 6.57 5.28 -1.86
C GLY A 47 5.22 4.59 -1.73
N VAL A 48 4.15 5.38 -1.54
CA VAL A 48 2.76 4.88 -1.46
C VAL A 48 2.27 4.51 -2.87
N PRO A 49 1.55 3.38 -3.04
CA PRO A 49 1.01 2.99 -4.34
C PRO A 49 0.12 4.10 -4.93
N GLU A 50 0.29 4.37 -6.21
CA GLU A 50 -0.44 5.40 -6.93
C GLU A 50 -1.98 5.30 -6.78
N PRO A 51 -2.61 4.11 -6.82
CA PRO A 51 -4.05 3.97 -6.57
C PRO A 51 -4.47 4.45 -5.17
N ILE A 52 -3.69 4.15 -4.14
CA ILE A 52 -3.97 4.56 -2.75
C ILE A 52 -3.79 6.08 -2.61
N ARG A 53 -2.73 6.63 -3.21
CA ARG A 53 -2.46 8.07 -3.19
C ARG A 53 -3.57 8.88 -3.87
N LEU A 54 -4.09 8.39 -4.99
CA LEU A 54 -5.21 9.02 -5.69
C LEU A 54 -6.50 9.00 -4.86
N ALA A 55 -6.83 7.87 -4.25
CA ALA A 55 -8.00 7.74 -3.39
C ALA A 55 -7.93 8.71 -2.19
N GLU A 56 -6.76 8.79 -1.53
CA GLU A 56 -6.52 9.71 -0.42
C GLU A 56 -6.66 11.18 -0.86
N HIS A 57 -6.10 11.53 -2.02
CA HIS A 57 -6.22 12.89 -2.58
C HIS A 57 -7.68 13.27 -2.86
N LEU A 58 -8.48 12.34 -3.40
CA LEU A 58 -9.91 12.56 -3.65
C LEU A 58 -10.67 12.80 -2.35
N VAL A 59 -10.50 11.94 -1.34
CA VAL A 59 -11.18 12.09 -0.04
C VAL A 59 -10.81 13.41 0.62
N ASN A 60 -9.54 13.80 0.57
CA ASN A 60 -9.09 15.07 1.16
C ASN A 60 -9.66 16.30 0.43
N ARG A 61 -9.84 16.23 -0.89
CA ARG A 61 -10.51 17.29 -1.66
C ARG A 61 -11.97 17.44 -1.21
N LEU A 62 -12.71 16.33 -1.17
CA LEU A 62 -14.12 16.32 -0.76
C LEU A 62 -14.31 16.81 0.68
N LYS A 63 -13.40 16.45 1.60
CA LYS A 63 -13.42 16.97 2.98
C LYS A 63 -13.29 18.49 3.01
N ARG A 64 -12.35 19.07 2.25
CA ARG A 64 -12.17 20.53 2.20
C ARG A 64 -13.41 21.23 1.67
N GLU A 65 -14.01 20.74 0.59
CA GLU A 65 -15.23 21.30 0.01
C GLU A 65 -16.40 21.29 1.01
N ARG A 66 -16.55 20.21 1.79
CA ARG A 66 -17.59 20.10 2.83
C ARG A 66 -17.40 21.07 4.02
N HIS A 67 -16.17 21.47 4.32
CA HIS A 67 -15.88 22.40 5.42
C HIS A 67 -16.06 23.88 5.02
N HIS A 68 -16.24 24.19 3.74
CA HIS A 68 -16.48 25.55 3.23
C HIS A 68 -17.97 25.81 2.88
N GLY A 69 -18.87 24.91 3.29
CA GLY A 69 -20.33 25.02 3.13
C GLY A 69 -21.04 25.21 4.45
#